data_AF-A0A9X2LII2-F1
#
_entry.id   AF-A0A9X2LII2-F1
#
_cell.length_a   1.000
_cell.length_b   1.000
_cell.length_c   1.000
_cell.angle_alpha   90.00
_cell.angle_beta   90.00
_cell.angle_gamma   90.00
#
_symmetry.space_group_name_H-M   'P 1'
#
loop_
_entity.id
_entity.type
_entity.pdbx_description
1 polymer ?
#
loop_
_entity_poly.entity_id
_entity_poly.type
_entity_poly.pdbx_seq_one_letter_code
_entity_poly.pdbx_strand_id
1 'polypeptide(L)'
;MPLGDSITRGAGSSTGDGYRIALHDKLAAHAGSLRFVGSVRTNGAEHEGHSGWQISDLSENIERWLPAADPNVVLLNIGTNDMDRNNDVDGAPARLGRLIDQITRAAPEMTVLVSSLVPSQLADVQKRVEKFNAEVPGLVTERRNKGFKVGYVDMGAVTVPDLNDRLHPNDSGYAKMATAFYEGLERAAGSAWVRERVDIKPAPPREAPLGDYQVDFNGDGKADYLVLEDNGAVRAWINDGGDGQGGWSDYGIVAKGAGAPGSKVRFADINGDRKADYLVLEDNGAVRAYINDGGDNRGGWTNRGVIAKGTGAPATKVRFADINADGKADYLVLEDNGAVRAWINDGGDDQGGWTGQGRIAAGTGAPSAKVRFADIDGDRKADYLVLEDNGAVRAWINDGGDGQGGWTARGRIVSRTPVPGAGIRFADIDGDGRADHLVVHDNGAVDALVNPGGDGRGAWADHGRIATGAGPGFRVRI
;
A
#
# COMPACT_ATOMS: atom_id res chain seq x y z
N MET A 1 8.92 0.57 21.60
CA MET A 1 8.81 -0.46 20.54
C MET A 1 10.20 -0.96 20.16
N PRO A 2 10.58 -2.19 20.53
CA PRO A 2 11.69 -2.91 19.92
C PRO A 2 11.32 -3.27 18.48
N LEU A 3 12.06 -2.78 17.48
CA LEU A 3 11.76 -2.91 16.05
C LEU A 3 12.95 -3.50 15.31
N GLY A 4 12.74 -4.58 14.55
CA GLY A 4 13.83 -5.23 13.83
C GLY A 4 13.51 -6.60 13.24
N ASP A 5 14.55 -7.41 13.05
CA ASP A 5 14.45 -8.74 12.48
C ASP A 5 14.48 -9.88 13.54
N SER A 6 15.06 -11.04 13.19
CA SER A 6 15.24 -12.18 14.09
C SER A 6 16.08 -11.85 15.32
N ILE A 7 16.99 -10.87 15.24
CA ILE A 7 17.82 -10.46 16.37
C ILE A 7 16.96 -9.72 17.40
N THR A 8 16.09 -8.80 16.97
CA THR A 8 15.11 -8.16 17.87
C THR A 8 14.08 -9.17 18.38
N ARG A 9 13.67 -10.14 17.55
CA ARG A 9 12.81 -11.23 18.00
C ARG A 9 13.48 -12.08 19.08
N GLY A 10 14.79 -12.29 19.03
CA GLY A 10 15.56 -13.01 20.03
C GLY A 10 16.04 -14.40 19.62
N ALA A 11 16.15 -14.67 18.31
CA ALA A 11 16.74 -15.92 17.82
C ALA A 11 18.15 -16.12 18.39
N GLY A 12 18.48 -17.34 18.82
CA GLY A 12 19.79 -17.65 19.43
C GLY A 12 19.91 -17.32 20.92
N SER A 13 18.94 -16.63 21.54
CA SER A 13 18.87 -16.51 23.00
C SER A 13 18.22 -17.74 23.62
N SER A 14 18.66 -18.13 24.82
CA SER A 14 18.08 -19.25 25.57
C SER A 14 16.64 -18.99 26.02
N THR A 15 16.29 -17.73 26.22
CA THR A 15 14.93 -17.30 26.59
C THR A 15 14.02 -17.15 25.38
N GLY A 16 14.57 -16.87 24.19
CA GLY A 16 13.80 -16.46 23.02
C GLY A 16 13.45 -14.98 22.98
N ASP A 17 13.93 -14.16 23.93
CA ASP A 17 13.62 -12.73 24.00
C ASP A 17 14.73 -11.78 23.54
N GLY A 18 15.89 -12.33 23.19
CA GLY A 18 17.04 -11.54 22.78
C GLY A 18 17.44 -10.53 23.84
N TYR A 19 17.67 -9.28 23.43
CA TYR A 19 18.08 -8.21 24.35
C TYR A 19 16.93 -7.67 25.22
N ARG A 20 15.66 -8.01 24.92
CA ARG A 20 14.49 -7.33 25.49
C ARG A 20 14.37 -7.58 27.00
N ILE A 21 14.59 -8.80 27.48
CA ILE A 21 14.56 -9.10 28.93
C ILE A 21 15.68 -8.37 29.67
N ALA A 22 16.92 -8.51 29.22
CA ALA A 22 18.05 -7.86 29.87
C ALA A 22 17.92 -6.32 29.87
N LEU A 23 17.29 -5.75 28.83
CA LEU A 23 16.98 -4.32 28.78
C LEU A 23 15.87 -3.95 29.77
N HIS A 24 14.81 -4.75 29.86
CA HIS A 24 13.75 -4.56 30.85
C HIS A 24 14.31 -4.55 32.28
N ASP A 25 15.20 -5.48 32.62
CA ASP A 25 15.81 -5.56 33.95
C ASP A 25 16.67 -4.33 34.27
N LYS A 26 17.40 -3.80 33.27
CA LYS A 26 18.15 -2.54 33.42
C LYS A 26 17.23 -1.33 33.62
N LEU A 27 16.02 -1.38 33.07
CA LEU A 27 15.00 -0.34 33.22
C LEU A 27 14.05 -0.61 34.40
N ALA A 28 14.38 -1.51 35.32
CA ALA A 28 13.51 -1.91 36.42
C ALA A 28 13.07 -0.74 37.32
N ALA A 29 13.90 0.32 37.44
CA ALA A 29 13.53 1.55 38.14
C ALA A 29 12.30 2.26 37.53
N HIS A 30 11.96 1.95 36.29
CA HIS A 30 10.83 2.49 35.54
C HIS A 30 9.76 1.44 35.24
N ALA A 31 9.80 0.25 35.87
CA ALA A 31 8.90 -0.86 35.56
C ALA A 31 7.40 -0.50 35.68
N GLY A 32 7.04 0.45 36.55
CA GLY A 32 5.65 0.91 36.71
C GLY A 32 5.11 1.72 35.53
N SER A 33 5.97 2.21 34.65
CA SER A 33 5.61 3.01 33.45
C SER A 33 6.18 2.45 32.15
N LEU A 34 7.03 1.41 32.23
CA LEU A 34 7.63 0.78 31.06
C LEU A 34 6.68 -0.24 30.45
N ARG A 35 6.40 -0.07 29.16
CA ARG A 35 5.70 -1.06 28.35
C ARG A 35 6.40 -1.22 27.02
N PHE A 36 6.89 -2.43 26.73
CA PHE A 36 7.19 -2.76 25.34
C PHE A 36 5.89 -2.94 24.57
N VAL A 37 5.87 -2.48 23.33
CA VAL A 37 4.69 -2.45 22.47
C VAL A 37 5.08 -2.94 21.07
N GLY A 38 4.14 -3.58 20.41
CA GLY A 38 4.28 -4.16 19.07
C GLY A 38 3.25 -5.26 18.81
N SER A 39 3.12 -5.68 17.56
CA SER A 39 2.15 -6.68 17.13
C SER A 39 2.56 -8.12 17.44
N VAL A 40 3.85 -8.36 17.65
CA VAL A 40 4.40 -9.68 17.97
C VAL A 40 4.58 -9.80 19.48
N ARG A 41 4.31 -10.97 20.04
CA ARG A 41 4.54 -11.26 21.46
C ARG A 41 5.37 -12.52 21.62
N THR A 42 6.45 -12.41 22.38
CA THR A 42 7.28 -13.55 22.81
C THR A 42 7.41 -13.49 24.33
N ASN A 43 7.13 -14.61 25.01
CA ASN A 43 7.15 -14.75 26.48
C ASN A 43 6.52 -13.60 27.27
N GLY A 44 5.42 -13.03 26.76
CA GLY A 44 4.66 -11.96 27.42
C GLY A 44 5.12 -10.54 27.11
N ALA A 45 6.27 -10.34 26.45
CA ALA A 45 6.73 -9.02 26.00
C ALA A 45 6.34 -8.76 24.54
N GLU A 46 5.73 -7.60 24.27
CA GLU A 46 5.37 -7.17 22.93
C GLU A 46 6.57 -6.54 22.21
N HIS A 47 6.68 -6.76 20.90
CA HIS A 47 7.75 -6.23 20.06
C HIS A 47 7.36 -6.27 18.58
N GLU A 48 8.21 -5.69 17.73
CA GLU A 48 8.06 -5.65 16.28
C GLU A 48 9.30 -6.27 15.62
N GLY A 49 9.60 -7.50 16.04
CA GLY A 49 10.79 -8.26 15.65
C GLY A 49 10.40 -9.43 14.76
N HIS A 50 10.82 -9.41 13.49
CA HIS A 50 10.32 -10.30 12.45
C HIS A 50 11.44 -11.11 11.81
N SER A 51 11.48 -12.42 12.06
CA SER A 51 12.57 -13.28 11.58
C SER A 51 12.68 -13.26 10.06
N GLY A 52 13.88 -12.98 9.54
CA GLY A 52 14.17 -13.00 8.11
C GLY A 52 13.73 -11.74 7.35
N TRP A 53 13.21 -10.72 8.02
CA TRP A 53 12.78 -9.48 7.38
C TRP A 53 13.94 -8.53 7.11
N GLN A 54 13.81 -7.78 6.02
CA GLN A 54 14.73 -6.75 5.55
C GLN A 54 14.18 -5.35 5.85
N ILE A 55 14.97 -4.32 5.54
CA ILE A 55 14.57 -2.92 5.73
C ILE A 55 13.27 -2.58 4.96
N SER A 56 13.12 -3.12 3.75
CA SER A 56 11.92 -2.93 2.91
C SER A 56 10.66 -3.43 3.61
N ASP A 57 10.73 -4.61 4.21
CA ASP A 57 9.58 -5.24 4.85
C ASP A 57 9.11 -4.42 6.06
N LEU A 58 10.03 -3.86 6.86
CA LEU A 58 9.63 -2.92 7.91
C LEU A 58 9.04 -1.63 7.33
N SER A 59 9.60 -1.10 6.23
CA SER A 59 9.13 0.14 5.60
C SER A 59 7.71 0.05 5.05
N GLU A 60 7.29 -1.13 4.60
CA GLU A 60 5.94 -1.41 4.13
C GLU A 60 4.90 -1.41 5.27
N ASN A 61 5.35 -1.63 6.50
CA ASN A 61 4.48 -1.95 7.63
C ASN A 61 4.59 -0.95 8.80
N ILE A 62 5.62 -0.12 8.84
CA ILE A 62 5.85 0.77 10.00
C ILE A 62 4.72 1.78 10.20
N GLU A 63 4.16 2.32 9.11
CA GLU A 63 3.13 3.35 9.16
C GLU A 63 1.81 2.84 9.77
N ARG A 64 1.54 1.52 9.71
CA ARG A 64 0.40 0.90 10.40
C ARG A 64 0.70 0.58 11.87
N TRP A 65 1.93 0.17 12.18
CA TRP A 65 2.26 -0.32 13.51
C TRP A 65 2.41 0.81 14.53
N LEU A 66 2.92 1.97 14.10
CA LEU A 66 3.07 3.13 14.98
C LEU A 66 1.73 3.55 15.62
N PRO A 67 0.66 3.85 14.88
CA PRO A 67 -0.61 4.24 15.51
C PRO A 67 -1.27 3.09 16.29
N ALA A 68 -1.09 1.84 15.87
CA ALA A 68 -1.68 0.69 16.55
C ALA A 68 -1.02 0.37 17.91
N ALA A 69 0.30 0.53 17.99
CA ALA A 69 1.09 0.20 19.18
C ALA A 69 1.33 1.42 20.10
N ASP A 70 1.09 2.64 19.62
CA ASP A 70 1.27 3.91 20.33
C ASP A 70 2.66 4.05 21.03
N PRO A 71 3.80 3.86 20.33
CA PRO A 71 5.12 4.01 20.95
C PRO A 71 5.56 5.46 21.07
N ASN A 72 6.22 5.79 22.18
CA ASN A 72 6.98 7.03 22.36
C ASN A 72 8.48 6.90 22.05
N VAL A 73 9.00 5.67 22.06
CA VAL A 73 10.40 5.34 21.74
C VAL A 73 10.47 4.12 20.82
N VAL A 74 11.29 4.21 19.77
CA VAL A 74 11.63 3.10 18.86
C VAL A 74 13.10 2.72 19.03
N LEU A 75 13.36 1.42 19.22
CA LEU A 75 14.71 0.83 19.19
C LEU A 75 14.85 0.05 17.88
N LEU A 76 15.64 0.55 16.94
CA LEU A 76 15.72 0.03 15.57
C LEU A 76 17.03 -0.72 15.32
N ASN A 77 16.94 -2.03 15.11
CA ASN A 77 18.02 -2.90 14.63
C ASN A 77 17.53 -3.70 13.41
N ILE A 78 17.89 -3.27 12.20
CA ILE A 78 17.46 -3.88 10.95
C ILE A 78 18.53 -3.72 9.86
N GLY A 79 18.64 -4.70 8.97
CA GLY A 79 19.57 -4.70 7.84
C GLY A 79 20.43 -5.96 7.75
N THR A 80 20.45 -6.78 8.81
CA THR A 80 21.21 -8.05 8.82
C THR A 80 20.80 -8.96 7.67
N ASN A 81 19.50 -9.08 7.37
CA ASN A 81 19.01 -9.90 6.26
C ASN A 81 19.28 -9.30 4.87
N ASP A 82 19.37 -7.98 4.74
CA ASP A 82 19.81 -7.31 3.51
C ASP A 82 21.27 -7.69 3.23
N MET A 83 22.12 -7.61 4.26
CA MET A 83 23.54 -7.96 4.17
C MET A 83 23.74 -9.46 3.96
N ASP A 84 23.03 -10.31 4.68
CA ASP A 84 23.18 -11.76 4.58
C ASP A 84 22.83 -12.27 3.18
N ARG A 85 21.70 -11.81 2.64
CA ARG A 85 21.20 -12.22 1.32
C ARG A 85 21.83 -11.46 0.15
N ASN A 86 22.75 -10.53 0.43
CA ASN A 86 23.37 -9.67 -0.57
C ASN A 86 22.32 -8.90 -1.41
N ASN A 87 21.24 -8.44 -0.78
CA ASN A 87 20.15 -7.74 -1.45
C ASN A 87 20.36 -6.22 -1.41
N ASP A 88 20.68 -5.62 -2.57
CA ASP A 88 20.87 -4.18 -2.76
C ASP A 88 21.60 -3.52 -1.57
N VAL A 89 22.80 -4.00 -1.29
CA VAL A 89 23.62 -3.61 -0.13
C VAL A 89 24.01 -2.13 -0.21
N ASP A 90 24.27 -1.64 -1.42
CA ASP A 90 24.63 -0.24 -1.66
C ASP A 90 23.43 0.71 -1.46
N GLY A 91 22.21 0.25 -1.79
CA GLY A 91 20.98 1.01 -1.52
C GLY A 91 20.45 0.88 -0.09
N ALA A 92 20.98 -0.04 0.72
CA ALA A 92 20.46 -0.33 2.06
C ALA A 92 20.51 0.89 3.02
N PRO A 93 21.59 1.69 3.08
CA PRO A 93 21.61 2.91 3.89
C PRO A 93 20.50 3.90 3.50
N ALA A 94 20.23 4.05 2.20
CA ALA A 94 19.14 4.91 1.73
C ALA A 94 17.76 4.34 2.11
N ARG A 95 17.57 3.02 2.08
CA ARG A 95 16.35 2.36 2.60
C ARG A 95 16.19 2.60 4.10
N LEU A 96 17.25 2.47 4.89
CA LEU A 96 17.21 2.72 6.33
C LEU A 96 16.87 4.19 6.62
N GLY A 97 17.48 5.12 5.88
CA GLY A 97 17.17 6.56 5.98
C GLY A 97 15.68 6.84 5.76
N ARG A 98 15.08 6.26 4.70
CA ARG A 98 13.64 6.40 4.41
C ARG A 98 12.77 5.80 5.52
N LEU A 99 13.13 4.64 6.07
CA LEU A 99 12.42 4.04 7.19
C LEU A 99 12.41 4.96 8.41
N ILE A 100 13.55 5.58 8.75
CA ILE A 100 13.63 6.56 9.84
C ILE A 100 12.75 7.77 9.51
N ASP A 101 12.76 8.24 8.28
CA ASP A 101 11.94 9.37 7.83
C ASP A 101 10.44 9.08 7.90
N GLN A 102 10.01 7.83 7.64
CA GLN A 102 8.60 7.42 7.85
C GLN A 102 8.20 7.53 9.33
N ILE A 103 9.06 7.05 10.23
CA ILE A 103 8.80 7.09 11.68
C ILE A 103 8.73 8.54 12.18
N THR A 104 9.71 9.37 11.82
CA THR A 104 9.75 10.77 12.28
C THR A 104 8.70 11.65 11.61
N ARG A 105 8.27 11.31 10.39
CA ARG A 105 7.12 11.97 9.74
C ARG A 105 5.81 11.67 10.46
N ALA A 106 5.61 10.41 10.87
CA ALA A 106 4.42 9.98 11.59
C ALA A 106 4.33 10.65 12.97
N ALA A 107 5.44 10.74 13.70
CA ALA A 107 5.53 11.45 14.96
C ALA A 107 6.89 12.18 15.11
N PRO A 108 6.95 13.48 14.79
CA PRO A 108 8.20 14.27 14.85
C PRO A 108 8.86 14.32 16.24
N GLU A 109 8.06 14.12 17.28
CA GLU A 109 8.49 14.15 18.68
C GLU A 109 8.94 12.79 19.21
N MET A 110 8.87 11.71 18.41
CA MET A 110 9.28 10.37 18.78
C MET A 110 10.79 10.27 18.93
N THR A 111 11.25 9.57 19.98
CA THR A 111 12.67 9.21 20.10
C THR A 111 12.94 7.95 19.29
N VAL A 112 13.92 8.01 18.38
CA VAL A 112 14.31 6.87 17.54
C VAL A 112 15.79 6.56 17.78
N LEU A 113 16.08 5.40 18.35
CA LEU A 113 17.44 4.92 18.59
C LEU A 113 17.80 3.88 17.52
N VAL A 114 18.68 4.24 16.61
CA VAL A 114 19.11 3.41 15.48
C VAL A 114 20.46 2.80 15.79
N SER A 115 20.53 1.47 15.81
CA SER A 115 21.76 0.76 16.12
C SER A 115 22.58 0.40 14.89
N SER A 116 23.90 0.26 15.04
CA SER A 116 24.67 -0.58 14.11
C SER A 116 24.24 -2.05 14.20
N LEU A 117 24.50 -2.81 13.15
CA LEU A 117 24.31 -4.26 13.12
C LEU A 117 25.41 -4.96 13.94
N VAL A 118 25.06 -6.10 14.54
CA VAL A 118 26.01 -7.03 15.17
C VAL A 118 26.87 -7.75 14.11
N PRO A 119 28.05 -8.29 14.47
CA PRO A 119 28.91 -8.97 13.50
C PRO A 119 28.33 -10.30 12.99
N SER A 120 28.88 -10.80 11.88
CA SER A 120 28.63 -12.14 11.35
C SER A 120 29.91 -12.99 11.40
N GLN A 121 29.75 -14.31 11.54
CA GLN A 121 30.87 -15.26 11.39
C GLN A 121 31.30 -15.46 9.92
N LEU A 122 30.44 -15.09 8.96
CA LEU A 122 30.74 -15.22 7.54
C LEU A 122 31.49 -13.99 7.03
N ALA A 123 32.72 -14.18 6.56
CA ALA A 123 33.62 -13.09 6.16
C ALA A 123 33.00 -12.13 5.11
N ASP A 124 32.28 -12.65 4.12
CA ASP A 124 31.67 -11.80 3.09
C ASP A 124 30.45 -11.03 3.61
N VAL A 125 29.67 -11.62 4.51
CA VAL A 125 28.57 -10.92 5.19
C VAL A 125 29.14 -9.85 6.12
N GLN A 126 30.19 -10.17 6.87
CA GLN A 126 30.86 -9.26 7.78
C GLN A 126 31.38 -8.00 7.07
N LYS A 127 32.00 -8.14 5.89
CA LYS A 127 32.42 -6.98 5.07
C LYS A 127 31.24 -6.09 4.69
N ARG A 128 30.09 -6.67 4.36
CA ARG A 128 28.87 -5.91 4.02
C ARG A 128 28.27 -5.24 5.25
N VAL A 129 28.25 -5.92 6.40
CA VAL A 129 27.86 -5.37 7.70
C VAL A 129 28.74 -4.19 8.08
N GLU A 130 30.07 -4.29 7.94
CA GLU A 130 31.01 -3.20 8.21
C GLU A 130 30.75 -1.99 7.30
N LYS A 131 30.56 -2.24 6.00
CA LYS A 131 30.20 -1.19 5.03
C LYS A 131 28.89 -0.49 5.41
N PHE A 132 27.86 -1.24 5.76
CA PHE A 132 26.57 -0.68 6.17
C PHE A 132 26.68 0.11 7.47
N ASN A 133 27.36 -0.45 8.49
CA ASN A 133 27.54 0.18 9.79
C ASN A 133 28.30 1.50 9.72
N ALA A 134 29.23 1.66 8.77
CA ALA A 134 29.95 2.91 8.55
C ALA A 134 29.03 4.07 8.14
N GLU A 135 27.90 3.78 7.47
CA GLU A 135 26.96 4.80 6.98
C GLU A 135 25.92 5.23 8.04
N VAL A 136 25.58 4.35 9.00
CA VAL A 136 24.50 4.59 9.98
C VAL A 136 24.68 5.87 10.81
N PRO A 137 25.88 6.20 11.34
CA PRO A 137 26.08 7.44 12.10
C PRO A 137 25.80 8.71 11.28
N GLY A 138 26.11 8.67 9.97
CA GLY A 138 25.84 9.76 9.04
C GLY A 138 24.34 9.99 8.85
N LEU A 139 23.58 8.91 8.61
CA LEU A 139 22.12 8.96 8.46
C LEU A 139 21.43 9.53 9.71
N VAL A 140 21.86 9.09 10.89
CA VAL A 140 21.36 9.58 12.18
C VAL A 140 21.69 11.06 12.35
N THR A 141 22.93 11.47 12.10
CA THR A 141 23.38 12.86 12.25
C THR A 141 22.62 13.80 11.32
N GLU A 142 22.38 13.38 10.08
CA GLU A 142 21.59 14.14 9.10
C GLU A 142 20.19 14.48 9.65
N ARG A 143 19.49 13.50 10.22
CA ARG A 143 18.12 13.68 10.75
C ARG A 143 18.12 14.44 12.06
N ARG A 144 19.12 14.21 12.91
CA ARG A 144 19.31 15.00 14.14
C ARG A 144 19.56 16.48 13.83
N ASN A 145 20.32 16.80 12.80
CA ASN A 145 20.54 18.18 12.35
C ASN A 145 19.27 18.85 11.79
N LYS A 146 18.28 18.07 11.36
CA LYS A 146 16.94 18.54 10.99
C LYS A 146 16.00 18.73 12.19
N GLY A 147 16.49 18.52 13.41
CA GLY A 147 15.73 18.71 14.66
C GLY A 147 15.01 17.47 15.16
N PHE A 148 15.11 16.32 14.48
CA PHE A 148 14.50 15.07 14.95
C PHE A 148 15.31 14.44 16.10
N LYS A 149 14.61 13.74 16.99
CA LYS A 149 15.20 13.05 18.16
C LYS A 149 15.73 11.67 17.77
N VAL A 150 16.66 11.64 16.83
CA VAL A 150 17.27 10.41 16.32
C VAL A 150 18.67 10.25 16.93
N GLY A 151 18.91 9.11 17.58
CA GLY A 151 20.17 8.78 18.24
C GLY A 151 20.81 7.52 17.67
N TYR A 152 22.14 7.48 17.67
CA TYR A 152 22.92 6.31 17.26
C TYR A 152 23.24 5.43 18.48
N VAL A 153 23.13 4.12 18.31
CA VAL A 153 23.51 3.12 19.32
C VAL A 153 24.56 2.20 18.74
N ASP A 154 25.74 2.19 19.35
CA ASP A 154 26.84 1.35 18.87
C ASP A 154 26.75 -0.08 19.44
N MET A 155 26.65 -1.07 18.56
CA MET A 155 26.68 -2.49 18.91
C MET A 155 28.09 -3.10 18.88
N GLY A 156 29.15 -2.29 18.71
CA GLY A 156 30.53 -2.75 18.60
C GLY A 156 31.08 -3.59 19.78
N ALA A 157 30.41 -3.57 20.94
CA ALA A 157 30.75 -4.44 22.07
C ALA A 157 30.42 -5.94 21.82
N VAL A 158 29.46 -6.22 20.92
CA VAL A 158 29.11 -7.58 20.48
C VAL A 158 30.16 -8.06 19.49
N THR A 159 30.83 -9.16 19.80
CA THR A 159 31.92 -9.74 19.01
C THR A 159 31.56 -11.14 18.52
N VAL A 160 32.36 -11.71 17.62
CA VAL A 160 32.13 -13.05 17.05
C VAL A 160 31.93 -14.15 18.12
N PRO A 161 32.69 -14.18 19.25
CA PRO A 161 32.43 -15.10 20.36
C PRO A 161 31.07 -14.96 21.05
N ASP A 162 30.41 -13.82 20.88
CA ASP A 162 29.08 -13.54 21.44
C ASP A 162 27.95 -14.01 20.52
N LEU A 163 28.25 -14.75 19.45
CA LEU A 163 27.25 -15.29 18.54
C LEU A 163 26.92 -16.76 18.89
N ASN A 164 25.64 -17.11 18.78
CA ASN A 164 25.14 -18.48 18.88
C ASN A 164 25.29 -19.24 17.54
N ASP A 165 25.17 -18.51 16.42
CA ASP A 165 25.38 -19.04 15.08
C ASP A 165 26.09 -18.02 14.18
N ARG A 166 25.97 -18.18 12.87
CA ARG A 166 26.60 -17.28 11.89
C ARG A 166 26.14 -15.81 11.93
N LEU A 167 24.99 -15.50 12.55
CA LEU A 167 24.35 -14.16 12.54
C LEU A 167 23.76 -13.76 13.90
N HIS A 168 23.26 -14.70 14.68
CA HIS A 168 22.48 -14.41 15.87
C HIS A 168 23.35 -14.35 17.12
N PRO A 169 23.20 -13.33 17.98
CA PRO A 169 23.82 -13.30 19.30
C PRO A 169 23.41 -14.49 20.18
N ASN A 170 24.30 -14.91 21.07
CA ASN A 170 23.97 -15.73 22.24
C ASN A 170 23.58 -14.82 23.42
N ASP A 171 23.31 -15.40 24.59
CA ASP A 171 22.88 -14.65 25.77
C ASP A 171 23.87 -13.55 26.21
N SER A 172 25.18 -13.79 26.07
CA SER A 172 26.22 -12.76 26.34
C SER A 172 26.11 -11.61 25.35
N GLY A 173 25.95 -11.92 24.06
CA GLY A 173 25.78 -10.91 23.02
C GLY A 173 24.52 -10.07 23.21
N TYR A 174 23.40 -10.71 23.56
CA TYR A 174 22.16 -10.00 23.86
C TYR A 174 22.24 -9.12 25.11
N ALA A 175 22.97 -9.54 26.16
CA ALA A 175 23.23 -8.70 27.32
C ALA A 175 24.04 -7.44 26.98
N LYS A 176 24.98 -7.55 26.03
CA LYS A 176 25.74 -6.41 25.51
C LYS A 176 24.86 -5.47 24.68
N MET A 177 24.02 -6.02 23.79
CA MET A 177 23.03 -5.22 23.05
C MET A 177 22.08 -4.47 23.99
N ALA A 178 21.59 -5.14 25.03
CA ALA A 178 20.74 -4.52 26.04
C ALA A 178 21.44 -3.36 26.75
N THR A 179 22.73 -3.51 27.05
CA THR A 179 23.55 -2.44 27.65
C THR A 179 23.68 -1.26 26.69
N ALA A 180 23.99 -1.50 25.41
CA ALA A 180 24.11 -0.44 24.41
C ALA A 180 22.80 0.34 24.23
N PHE A 181 21.65 -0.35 24.12
CA PHE A 181 20.34 0.30 24.04
C PHE A 181 19.98 1.06 25.32
N TYR A 182 20.26 0.49 26.50
CA TYR A 182 20.06 1.17 27.78
C TYR A 182 20.84 2.49 27.85
N GLU A 183 22.13 2.47 27.51
CA GLU A 183 22.94 3.69 27.48
C GLU A 183 22.44 4.70 26.44
N GLY A 184 21.92 4.22 25.29
CA GLY A 184 21.25 5.07 24.31
C GLY A 184 20.00 5.76 24.86
N LEU A 185 19.19 5.02 25.62
CA LEU A 185 18.00 5.54 26.29
C LEU A 185 18.37 6.56 27.37
N GLU A 186 19.37 6.29 28.20
CA GLU A 186 19.87 7.22 29.21
C GLU A 186 20.36 8.53 28.58
N ARG A 187 21.08 8.47 27.46
CA ARG A 187 21.51 9.67 26.70
C ARG A 187 20.31 10.46 26.14
N ALA A 188 19.31 9.76 25.61
CA ALA A 188 18.10 10.39 25.08
C ALA A 188 17.27 11.04 26.21
N ALA A 189 17.14 10.37 27.35
CA ALA A 189 16.46 10.89 28.53
C ALA A 189 17.18 12.11 29.11
N GLY A 190 18.51 12.05 29.26
CA GLY A 190 19.33 13.19 29.70
C GLY A 190 19.27 14.39 28.74
N SER A 191 18.92 14.16 27.46
CA SER A 191 18.68 15.21 26.46
C SER A 191 17.21 15.66 26.39
N ALA A 192 16.36 15.18 27.30
CA ALA A 192 14.91 15.42 27.32
C ALA A 192 14.17 15.01 26.02
N TRP A 193 14.65 13.97 25.33
CA TRP A 193 14.03 13.47 24.10
C TRP A 193 12.83 12.56 24.38
N VAL A 194 12.93 11.74 25.43
CA VAL A 194 11.89 10.78 25.81
C VAL A 194 10.70 11.51 26.43
N ARG A 195 9.52 11.34 25.83
CA ARG A 195 8.24 11.89 26.32
C ARG A 195 7.32 10.75 26.74
N GLU A 196 6.42 11.01 27.69
CA GLU A 196 5.42 10.02 28.11
C GLU A 196 4.51 9.61 26.94
N ARG A 197 4.07 10.59 26.14
CA ARG A 197 3.27 10.38 24.93
C ARG A 197 3.82 11.20 23.77
N VAL A 198 3.57 10.73 22.55
CA VAL A 198 3.87 11.43 21.31
C VAL A 198 2.64 11.37 20.42
N ASP A 199 2.33 12.46 19.75
CA ASP A 199 1.19 12.49 18.84
C ASP A 199 1.57 11.78 17.54
N ILE A 200 1.10 10.54 17.40
CA ILE A 200 1.30 9.75 16.19
C ILE A 200 0.18 10.07 15.22
N LYS A 201 0.55 10.69 14.10
CA LYS A 201 -0.39 10.92 13.01
C LYS A 201 -0.75 9.55 12.41
N PRO A 202 -2.04 9.28 12.17
CA PRO A 202 -2.42 8.16 11.31
C PRO A 202 -1.68 8.33 9.98
N ALA A 203 -1.22 7.22 9.41
CA ALA A 203 -0.63 7.24 8.09
C ALA A 203 -1.60 7.96 7.14
N PRO A 204 -1.13 8.89 6.29
CA PRO A 204 -1.97 9.31 5.17
C PRO A 204 -2.38 8.04 4.41
N PRO A 205 -3.64 7.91 3.96
CA PRO A 205 -4.09 6.76 3.19
C PRO A 205 -3.06 6.49 2.09
N ARG A 206 -2.50 5.27 2.04
CA ARG A 206 -1.56 4.89 0.97
C ARG A 206 -2.34 5.11 -0.32
N GLU A 207 -1.96 6.11 -1.12
CA GLU A 207 -2.65 6.40 -2.40
C GLU A 207 -2.64 5.10 -3.20
N ALA A 208 -3.79 4.43 -3.23
CA ALA A 208 -3.96 3.29 -4.08
C ALA A 208 -3.79 3.83 -5.50
N PRO A 209 -2.93 3.22 -6.34
CA PRO A 209 -2.84 3.63 -7.72
C PRO A 209 -4.24 3.60 -8.31
N LEU A 210 -4.71 4.77 -8.73
CA LEU A 210 -6.03 4.99 -9.28
C LEU A 210 -6.04 4.44 -10.71
N GLY A 211 -7.11 3.76 -11.10
CA GLY A 211 -7.30 3.30 -12.48
C GLY A 211 -7.86 1.92 -12.69
N ASP A 212 -8.57 1.36 -11.71
CA ASP A 212 -9.39 0.18 -11.95
C ASP A 212 -10.81 0.68 -12.26
N TYR A 213 -11.38 0.15 -13.33
CA TYR A 213 -12.76 0.36 -13.75
C TYR A 213 -13.50 -0.95 -13.54
N GLN A 214 -14.61 -0.90 -12.79
CA GLN A 214 -15.54 -2.00 -12.48
C GLN A 214 -14.87 -3.38 -12.39
N VAL A 215 -14.50 -3.79 -11.17
CA VAL A 215 -13.82 -5.07 -10.99
C VAL A 215 -14.84 -6.20 -10.90
N ASP A 216 -15.35 -6.68 -12.02
CA ASP A 216 -16.19 -7.89 -12.08
C ASP A 216 -15.31 -9.10 -12.45
N PHE A 217 -15.00 -9.98 -11.50
CA PHE A 217 -14.07 -11.08 -11.73
C PHE A 217 -14.74 -12.29 -12.40
N ASN A 218 -16.04 -12.49 -12.17
CA ASN A 218 -16.77 -13.67 -12.66
C ASN A 218 -17.65 -13.39 -13.91
N GLY A 219 -17.87 -12.12 -14.25
CA GLY A 219 -18.66 -11.65 -15.38
C GLY A 219 -20.18 -11.64 -15.14
N ASP A 220 -20.63 -11.60 -13.88
CA ASP A 220 -22.06 -11.63 -13.52
C ASP A 220 -22.73 -10.25 -13.49
N GLY A 221 -21.97 -9.18 -13.74
CA GLY A 221 -22.42 -7.80 -13.77
C GLY A 221 -22.30 -7.07 -12.44
N LYS A 222 -21.75 -7.70 -11.39
CA LYS A 222 -21.51 -7.06 -10.10
C LYS A 222 -20.02 -6.90 -9.83
N ALA A 223 -19.67 -5.82 -9.14
CA ALA A 223 -18.32 -5.58 -8.69
C ALA A 223 -17.93 -6.54 -7.56
N ASP A 224 -16.81 -7.22 -7.75
CA ASP A 224 -16.16 -8.14 -6.86
C ASP A 224 -15.08 -7.46 -6.01
N TYR A 225 -14.75 -8.08 -4.87
CA TYR A 225 -13.77 -7.56 -3.94
C TYR A 225 -12.44 -8.29 -4.10
N LEU A 226 -11.41 -7.57 -4.57
CA LEU A 226 -10.07 -8.11 -4.74
C LEU A 226 -9.11 -7.55 -3.69
N VAL A 227 -8.32 -8.45 -3.10
CA VAL A 227 -7.17 -8.11 -2.26
C VAL A 227 -5.91 -8.35 -3.06
N LEU A 228 -5.20 -7.26 -3.34
CA LEU A 228 -3.96 -7.22 -4.08
C LEU A 228 -2.77 -7.02 -3.14
N GLU A 229 -1.85 -7.99 -3.18
CA GLU A 229 -0.61 -7.97 -2.41
C GLU A 229 0.49 -7.13 -3.09
N ASP A 230 1.54 -6.79 -2.34
CA ASP A 230 2.64 -5.97 -2.84
C ASP A 230 3.47 -6.66 -3.94
N ASN A 231 3.46 -7.99 -4.00
CA ASN A 231 4.07 -8.79 -5.07
C ASN A 231 3.17 -9.00 -6.32
N GLY A 232 1.97 -8.43 -6.32
CA GLY A 232 0.99 -8.60 -7.39
C GLY A 232 0.09 -9.84 -7.25
N ALA A 233 0.21 -10.64 -6.20
CA ALA A 233 -0.73 -11.73 -5.93
C ALA A 233 -2.12 -11.17 -5.59
N VAL A 234 -3.16 -11.93 -5.94
CA VAL A 234 -4.56 -11.50 -5.83
C VAL A 234 -5.38 -12.61 -5.20
N ARG A 235 -6.15 -12.25 -4.18
CA ARG A 235 -7.25 -13.06 -3.65
C ARG A 235 -8.57 -12.38 -3.97
N ALA A 236 -9.55 -13.15 -4.42
CA ALA A 236 -10.84 -12.63 -4.84
C ALA A 236 -11.97 -13.10 -3.90
N TRP A 237 -12.97 -12.25 -3.73
CA TRP A 237 -14.25 -12.57 -3.13
C TRP A 237 -15.35 -12.16 -4.11
N ILE A 238 -16.19 -13.12 -4.46
CA ILE A 238 -17.30 -12.91 -5.37
C ILE A 238 -18.46 -12.25 -4.64
N ASN A 239 -19.06 -11.27 -5.28
CA ASN A 239 -20.22 -10.54 -4.80
C ASN A 239 -21.53 -11.31 -5.05
N ASP A 240 -22.06 -11.97 -4.01
CA ASP A 240 -23.37 -12.63 -4.11
C ASP A 240 -24.55 -11.68 -3.81
N GLY A 241 -24.32 -10.38 -3.63
CA GLY A 241 -25.38 -9.39 -3.35
C GLY A 241 -25.04 -8.21 -2.43
N GLY A 242 -23.76 -7.88 -2.25
CA GLY A 242 -23.25 -6.59 -1.77
C GLY A 242 -23.49 -6.38 -0.29
N ASP A 243 -24.75 -6.29 0.14
CA ASP A 243 -25.17 -6.38 1.55
C ASP A 243 -26.66 -6.74 1.83
N GLY A 244 -27.46 -7.26 0.88
CA GLY A 244 -28.93 -7.34 1.08
C GLY A 244 -29.54 -8.65 1.61
N GLN A 245 -28.94 -9.82 1.31
CA GLN A 245 -29.34 -11.17 1.80
C GLN A 245 -28.44 -12.33 1.31
N GLY A 246 -27.30 -12.04 0.66
CA GLY A 246 -26.27 -12.99 0.22
C GLY A 246 -24.93 -12.26 0.19
N GLY A 247 -23.92 -12.77 0.90
CA GLY A 247 -22.69 -12.04 1.25
C GLY A 247 -21.56 -12.16 0.21
N TRP A 248 -20.33 -12.28 0.70
CA TRP A 248 -19.14 -12.49 -0.12
C TRP A 248 -18.72 -13.96 -0.11
N SER A 249 -18.51 -14.54 -1.30
CA SER A 249 -17.95 -15.88 -1.44
C SER A 249 -16.44 -15.80 -1.66
N ASP A 250 -15.65 -16.32 -0.71
CA ASP A 250 -14.20 -16.43 -0.87
C ASP A 250 -13.86 -17.34 -2.06
N TYR A 251 -13.31 -16.72 -3.10
CA TYR A 251 -12.92 -17.40 -4.33
C TYR A 251 -11.46 -17.90 -4.25
N GLY A 252 -10.72 -17.48 -3.22
CA GLY A 252 -9.34 -17.87 -2.99
C GLY A 252 -8.34 -17.07 -3.82
N ILE A 253 -7.09 -17.54 -3.82
CA ILE A 253 -6.00 -16.91 -4.58
C ILE A 253 -6.27 -17.16 -6.06
N VAL A 254 -6.47 -16.08 -6.81
CA VAL A 254 -6.75 -16.12 -8.25
C VAL A 254 -5.51 -15.84 -9.09
N ALA A 255 -4.53 -15.12 -8.54
CA ALA A 255 -3.25 -14.87 -9.20
C ALA A 255 -2.11 -14.89 -8.17
N LYS A 256 -0.96 -15.44 -8.56
CA LYS A 256 0.27 -15.45 -7.74
C LYS A 256 1.17 -14.23 -7.98
N GLY A 257 0.74 -13.31 -8.85
CA GLY A 257 1.51 -12.17 -9.31
C GLY A 257 2.34 -12.47 -10.56
N ALA A 258 2.59 -11.43 -11.34
CA ALA A 258 3.27 -11.49 -12.64
C ALA A 258 4.74 -11.02 -12.57
N GLY A 259 5.37 -11.09 -11.38
CA GLY A 259 6.73 -10.58 -11.15
C GLY A 259 6.84 -9.06 -11.15
N ALA A 260 5.71 -8.36 -11.05
CA ALA A 260 5.61 -6.91 -10.94
C ALA A 260 4.99 -6.52 -9.59
N PRO A 261 5.40 -5.39 -8.99
CA PRO A 261 4.81 -4.94 -7.73
C PRO A 261 3.32 -4.62 -7.92
N GLY A 262 2.51 -4.88 -6.89
CA GLY A 262 1.07 -4.61 -6.91
C GLY A 262 0.72 -3.14 -7.23
N SER A 263 1.63 -2.19 -7.00
CA SER A 263 1.43 -0.79 -7.40
C SER A 263 1.30 -0.59 -8.92
N LYS A 264 1.82 -1.52 -9.72
CA LYS A 264 1.73 -1.54 -11.19
C LYS A 264 0.50 -2.29 -11.71
N VAL A 265 -0.22 -3.01 -10.83
CA VAL A 265 -1.34 -3.84 -11.24
C VAL A 265 -2.61 -3.01 -11.38
N ARG A 266 -3.33 -3.25 -12.47
CA ARG A 266 -4.69 -2.73 -12.72
C ARG A 266 -5.62 -3.86 -13.15
N PHE A 267 -6.91 -3.60 -13.04
CA PHE A 267 -7.97 -4.49 -13.51
C PHE A 267 -8.93 -3.75 -14.43
N ALA A 268 -9.23 -4.36 -15.57
CA ALA A 268 -10.22 -3.90 -16.55
C ALA A 268 -10.52 -5.02 -17.55
N ASP A 269 -11.73 -5.07 -18.10
CA ASP A 269 -12.07 -5.99 -19.20
C ASP A 269 -11.47 -5.49 -20.52
N ILE A 270 -10.42 -6.15 -21.01
CA ILE A 270 -9.74 -5.77 -22.26
C ILE A 270 -10.30 -6.53 -23.47
N ASN A 271 -10.85 -7.73 -23.28
CA ASN A 271 -11.29 -8.59 -24.39
C ASN A 271 -12.80 -8.49 -24.68
N GLY A 272 -13.58 -7.85 -23.81
CA GLY A 272 -15.02 -7.66 -23.91
C GLY A 272 -15.84 -8.86 -23.47
N ASP A 273 -15.30 -9.75 -22.64
CA ASP A 273 -16.00 -10.94 -22.13
C ASP A 273 -16.71 -10.73 -20.77
N ARG A 274 -16.68 -9.47 -20.29
CA ARG A 274 -17.21 -8.96 -19.02
C ARG A 274 -16.40 -9.32 -17.79
N LYS A 275 -15.25 -9.96 -17.92
CA LYS A 275 -14.39 -10.27 -16.79
C LYS A 275 -13.23 -9.30 -16.72
N ALA A 276 -12.92 -8.88 -15.52
CA ALA A 276 -11.76 -8.06 -15.24
C ALA A 276 -10.47 -8.85 -15.53
N ASP A 277 -9.66 -8.34 -16.46
CA ASP A 277 -8.35 -8.87 -16.78
C ASP A 277 -7.27 -8.29 -15.87
N TYR A 278 -6.18 -9.05 -15.68
CA TYR A 278 -5.04 -8.61 -14.87
C TYR A 278 -4.04 -7.87 -15.77
N LEU A 279 -3.81 -6.59 -15.47
CA LEU A 279 -2.93 -5.72 -16.25
C LEU A 279 -1.70 -5.31 -15.44
N VAL A 280 -0.52 -5.37 -16.06
CA VAL A 280 0.72 -4.81 -15.52
C VAL A 280 1.07 -3.57 -16.30
N LEU A 281 1.06 -2.43 -15.61
CA LEU A 281 1.34 -1.12 -16.18
C LEU A 281 2.79 -0.71 -15.88
N GLU A 282 3.55 -0.42 -16.93
CA GLU A 282 4.94 0.04 -16.82
C GLU A 282 5.03 1.55 -16.68
N ASP A 283 6.22 2.03 -16.27
CA ASP A 283 6.43 3.43 -15.89
C ASP A 283 6.15 4.42 -17.02
N ASN A 284 6.26 4.00 -18.28
CA ASN A 284 5.98 4.78 -19.49
C ASN A 284 4.54 4.60 -20.03
N GLY A 285 3.67 3.92 -19.27
CA GLY A 285 2.30 3.60 -19.63
C GLY A 285 2.14 2.37 -20.53
N ALA A 286 3.20 1.61 -20.81
CA ALA A 286 3.04 0.34 -21.51
C ALA A 286 2.24 -0.66 -20.67
N VAL A 287 1.43 -1.49 -21.31
CA VAL A 287 0.51 -2.42 -20.64
C VAL A 287 0.82 -3.83 -21.10
N ARG A 288 1.00 -4.75 -20.15
CA ARG A 288 0.97 -6.19 -20.37
C ARG A 288 -0.33 -6.76 -19.81
N ALA A 289 -1.04 -7.57 -20.57
CA ALA A 289 -2.31 -8.13 -20.14
C ALA A 289 -2.27 -9.66 -19.96
N TYR A 290 -3.03 -10.10 -18.98
CA TYR A 290 -3.31 -11.50 -18.68
C TYR A 290 -4.84 -11.63 -18.65
N ILE A 291 -5.39 -12.34 -19.62
CA ILE A 291 -6.84 -12.48 -19.82
C ILE A 291 -7.41 -13.48 -18.83
N ASN A 292 -8.53 -13.13 -18.21
CA ASN A 292 -9.17 -13.94 -17.19
C ASN A 292 -10.05 -15.05 -17.80
N ASP A 293 -9.48 -16.24 -17.96
CA ASP A 293 -10.23 -17.43 -18.37
C ASP A 293 -10.90 -18.16 -17.18
N GLY A 294 -10.84 -17.62 -15.96
CA GLY A 294 -11.40 -18.19 -14.73
C GLY A 294 -10.42 -18.31 -13.55
N GLY A 295 -9.14 -17.95 -13.73
CA GLY A 295 -8.12 -17.89 -12.66
C GLY A 295 -7.50 -19.23 -12.21
N ASP A 296 -6.60 -19.17 -11.22
CA ASP A 296 -5.80 -20.30 -10.72
C ASP A 296 -6.64 -21.57 -10.40
N ASN A 297 -6.46 -22.62 -11.21
CA ASN A 297 -7.10 -23.95 -11.16
C ASN A 297 -8.58 -24.07 -11.58
N ARG A 298 -9.20 -23.04 -12.19
CA ARG A 298 -10.58 -23.11 -12.72
C ARG A 298 -10.78 -22.57 -14.14
N GLY A 299 -9.69 -22.27 -14.84
CA GLY A 299 -9.70 -21.77 -16.22
C GLY A 299 -8.40 -21.04 -16.59
N GLY A 300 -7.71 -20.47 -15.59
CA GLY A 300 -6.37 -19.89 -15.71
C GLY A 300 -6.34 -18.44 -16.17
N TRP A 301 -5.12 -17.97 -16.45
CA TRP A 301 -4.84 -16.66 -17.06
C TRP A 301 -4.14 -16.87 -18.40
N THR A 302 -4.64 -16.25 -19.46
CA THR A 302 -3.95 -16.24 -20.76
C THR A 302 -3.07 -15.00 -20.89
N ASN A 303 -1.75 -15.18 -20.84
CA ASN A 303 -0.79 -14.11 -21.08
C ASN A 303 -0.86 -13.65 -22.54
N ARG A 304 -1.29 -12.40 -22.77
CA ARG A 304 -1.34 -11.76 -24.10
C ARG A 304 -0.10 -10.92 -24.41
N GLY A 305 0.87 -10.89 -23.50
CA GLY A 305 2.06 -10.07 -23.68
C GLY A 305 1.72 -8.57 -23.58
N VAL A 306 2.56 -7.75 -24.21
CA VAL A 306 2.37 -6.30 -24.24
C VAL A 306 1.21 -6.00 -25.19
N ILE A 307 0.12 -5.45 -24.65
CA ILE A 307 -1.07 -5.08 -25.41
C ILE A 307 -1.08 -3.59 -25.80
N ALA A 308 -0.22 -2.78 -25.16
CA ALA A 308 -0.07 -1.37 -25.45
C ALA A 308 1.37 -0.95 -25.18
N LYS A 309 1.99 -0.25 -26.12
CA LYS A 309 3.38 0.22 -25.99
C LYS A 309 3.54 1.43 -25.07
N GLY A 310 2.44 2.00 -24.62
CA GLY A 310 2.39 3.24 -23.84
C GLY A 310 2.55 4.48 -24.70
N THR A 311 2.25 5.63 -24.10
CA THR A 311 2.33 6.95 -24.76
C THR A 311 3.54 7.77 -24.30
N GLY A 312 4.35 7.21 -23.40
CA GLY A 312 5.41 7.92 -22.67
C GLY A 312 4.89 8.70 -21.46
N ALA A 313 3.57 8.77 -21.26
CA ALA A 313 3.00 9.31 -20.04
C ALA A 313 3.29 8.40 -18.84
N PRO A 314 3.48 8.96 -17.63
CA PRO A 314 3.73 8.14 -16.46
C PRO A 314 2.51 7.27 -16.12
N ALA A 315 2.74 6.06 -15.63
CA ALA A 315 1.70 5.10 -15.23
C ALA A 315 0.60 5.69 -14.33
N THR A 316 0.93 6.68 -13.49
CA THR A 316 -0.02 7.36 -12.59
C THR A 316 -1.08 8.19 -13.32
N LYS A 317 -0.87 8.49 -14.61
CA LYS A 317 -1.79 9.25 -15.48
C LYS A 317 -2.67 8.35 -16.34
N VAL A 318 -2.42 7.04 -16.37
CA VAL A 318 -3.19 6.10 -17.18
C VAL A 318 -4.41 5.61 -16.41
N ARG A 319 -5.56 5.53 -17.09
CA ARG A 319 -6.78 4.90 -16.60
C ARG A 319 -7.33 3.98 -17.70
N PHE A 320 -8.14 3.02 -17.29
CA PHE A 320 -8.94 2.19 -18.18
C PHE A 320 -10.42 2.49 -17.91
N ALA A 321 -11.23 2.61 -18.95
CA ALA A 321 -12.69 2.74 -18.85
C ALA A 321 -13.32 2.57 -20.24
N ASP A 322 -14.51 1.99 -20.33
CA ASP A 322 -15.26 1.94 -21.60
C ASP A 322 -15.90 3.30 -21.88
N ILE A 323 -15.39 4.05 -22.86
CA ILE A 323 -15.92 5.39 -23.19
C ILE A 323 -16.91 5.38 -24.36
N ASN A 324 -17.05 4.26 -25.08
CA ASN A 324 -17.85 4.16 -26.30
C ASN A 324 -19.01 3.12 -26.20
N ALA A 325 -19.14 2.45 -25.06
CA ALA A 325 -20.11 1.40 -24.76
C ALA A 325 -20.00 0.15 -25.66
N ASP A 326 -18.79 -0.18 -26.13
CA ASP A 326 -18.54 -1.41 -26.90
C ASP A 326 -18.24 -2.65 -26.05
N GLY A 327 -18.15 -2.47 -24.73
CA GLY A 327 -17.91 -3.51 -23.74
C GLY A 327 -16.44 -3.77 -23.45
N LYS A 328 -15.51 -3.04 -24.07
CA LYS A 328 -14.07 -3.15 -23.78
C LYS A 328 -13.58 -1.88 -23.10
N ALA A 329 -12.63 -2.04 -22.20
CA ALA A 329 -11.99 -0.91 -21.57
C ALA A 329 -11.01 -0.21 -22.54
N ASP A 330 -11.16 1.11 -22.64
CA ASP A 330 -10.32 1.98 -23.45
C ASP A 330 -9.13 2.52 -22.64
N TYR A 331 -8.06 2.90 -23.34
CA TYR A 331 -6.84 3.42 -22.72
C TYR A 331 -6.91 4.94 -22.65
N LEU A 332 -6.93 5.48 -21.43
CA LEU A 332 -7.06 6.91 -21.17
C LEU A 332 -5.77 7.47 -20.55
N VAL A 333 -5.36 8.65 -21.00
CA VAL A 333 -4.23 9.40 -20.42
C VAL A 333 -4.73 10.75 -19.94
N LEU A 334 -4.56 11.01 -18.65
CA LEU A 334 -4.92 12.28 -18.04
C LEU A 334 -3.77 13.27 -18.08
N GLU A 335 -4.09 14.53 -18.31
CA GLU A 335 -3.18 15.66 -18.15
C GLU A 335 -3.30 16.26 -16.74
N ASP A 336 -2.38 17.14 -16.34
CA ASP A 336 -2.32 17.69 -14.98
C ASP A 336 -3.58 18.46 -14.56
N ASN A 337 -4.29 19.07 -15.51
CA ASN A 337 -5.53 19.81 -15.30
C ASN A 337 -6.80 18.93 -15.43
N GLY A 338 -6.62 17.61 -15.53
CA GLY A 338 -7.71 16.66 -15.69
C GLY A 338 -8.24 16.53 -17.12
N ALA A 339 -7.60 17.13 -18.13
CA ALA A 339 -7.90 16.84 -19.53
C ALA A 339 -7.60 15.37 -19.84
N VAL A 340 -8.27 14.81 -20.85
CA VAL A 340 -8.22 13.37 -21.13
C VAL A 340 -7.96 13.16 -22.61
N ARG A 341 -6.96 12.33 -22.92
CA ARG A 341 -6.74 11.76 -24.23
C ARG A 341 -7.12 10.29 -24.21
N ALA A 342 -7.77 9.81 -25.27
CA ALA A 342 -8.30 8.46 -25.31
C ALA A 342 -7.84 7.69 -26.55
N TRP A 343 -7.74 6.38 -26.38
CA TRP A 343 -7.51 5.41 -27.43
C TRP A 343 -8.52 4.28 -27.26
N ILE A 344 -9.37 4.10 -28.27
CA ILE A 344 -10.40 3.06 -28.30
C ILE A 344 -9.75 1.69 -28.49
N ASN A 345 -10.21 0.71 -27.72
CA ASN A 345 -9.75 -0.67 -27.81
C ASN A 345 -10.48 -1.46 -28.90
N ASP A 346 -9.91 -1.50 -30.10
CA ASP A 346 -10.48 -2.27 -31.21
C ASP A 346 -10.09 -3.76 -31.15
N GLY A 347 -9.47 -4.25 -30.07
CA GLY A 347 -9.06 -5.65 -29.88
C GLY A 347 -7.56 -5.88 -29.63
N GLY A 348 -6.80 -4.82 -29.32
CA GLY A 348 -5.36 -4.90 -29.03
C GLY A 348 -4.46 -5.23 -30.23
N ASP A 349 -3.15 -5.24 -30.01
CA ASP A 349 -2.10 -5.39 -31.03
C ASP A 349 -1.84 -6.83 -31.48
N ASP A 350 -2.89 -7.55 -31.85
CA ASP A 350 -2.77 -8.65 -32.83
C ASP A 350 -3.98 -8.84 -33.77
N GLN A 351 -5.14 -8.19 -33.57
CA GLN A 351 -6.27 -8.21 -34.54
C GLN A 351 -7.18 -6.96 -34.52
N GLY A 352 -6.72 -5.79 -34.06
CA GLY A 352 -7.59 -4.60 -34.07
C GLY A 352 -6.98 -3.28 -33.62
N GLY A 353 -5.94 -3.29 -32.79
CA GLY A 353 -5.18 -2.09 -32.41
C GLY A 353 -5.90 -1.13 -31.45
N TRP A 354 -5.25 0.01 -31.20
CA TRP A 354 -5.77 1.12 -30.40
C TRP A 354 -6.03 2.32 -31.32
N THR A 355 -7.28 2.78 -31.41
CA THR A 355 -7.63 3.94 -32.24
C THR A 355 -7.63 5.22 -31.42
N GLY A 356 -6.64 6.08 -31.66
CA GLY A 356 -6.51 7.36 -30.96
C GLY A 356 -7.60 8.35 -31.34
N GLN A 357 -8.35 8.82 -30.34
CA GLN A 357 -9.43 9.81 -30.50
C GLN A 357 -8.94 11.25 -30.32
N GLY A 358 -7.68 11.44 -29.88
CA GLY A 358 -7.20 12.76 -29.52
C GLY A 358 -7.64 13.13 -28.11
N ARG A 359 -8.05 14.39 -27.90
CA ARG A 359 -8.46 14.88 -26.58
C ARG A 359 -9.98 14.88 -26.48
N ILE A 360 -10.53 13.94 -25.73
CA ILE A 360 -11.98 13.79 -25.54
C ILE A 360 -12.54 14.69 -24.45
N ALA A 361 -11.70 15.20 -23.53
CA ALA A 361 -12.13 16.12 -22.48
C ALA A 361 -11.09 17.22 -22.24
N ALA A 362 -11.55 18.47 -22.11
CA ALA A 362 -10.69 19.63 -21.84
C ALA A 362 -10.16 19.69 -20.39
N GLY A 363 -10.76 18.92 -19.48
CA GLY A 363 -10.48 18.95 -18.06
C GLY A 363 -11.22 20.08 -17.34
N THR A 364 -11.21 20.01 -16.01
CA THR A 364 -11.90 20.96 -15.13
C THR A 364 -10.96 21.88 -14.37
N GLY A 365 -9.64 21.74 -14.58
CA GLY A 365 -8.60 22.34 -13.76
C GLY A 365 -8.27 21.53 -12.50
N ALA A 366 -9.04 20.49 -12.19
CA ALA A 366 -8.74 19.58 -11.11
C ALA A 366 -7.52 18.71 -11.44
N PRO A 367 -6.63 18.44 -10.47
CA PRO A 367 -5.54 17.48 -10.64
C PRO A 367 -6.02 16.11 -11.12
N SER A 368 -5.27 15.45 -12.01
CA SER A 368 -5.59 14.11 -12.53
C SER A 368 -5.86 13.05 -11.43
N ALA A 369 -5.26 13.21 -10.24
CA ALA A 369 -5.50 12.32 -9.09
C ALA A 369 -6.93 12.39 -8.54
N LYS A 370 -7.67 13.47 -8.84
CA LYS A 370 -9.06 13.68 -8.42
C LYS A 370 -10.09 13.19 -9.44
N VAL A 371 -9.65 12.74 -10.62
CA VAL A 371 -10.54 12.29 -11.69
C VAL A 371 -10.81 10.79 -11.58
N ARG A 372 -12.07 10.39 -11.76
CA ARG A 372 -12.52 9.00 -11.88
C ARG A 372 -13.40 8.85 -13.12
N PHE A 373 -13.58 7.61 -13.56
CA PHE A 373 -14.48 7.23 -14.63
C PHE A 373 -15.38 6.11 -14.15
N ALA A 374 -16.70 6.24 -14.35
CA ALA A 374 -17.69 5.23 -14.04
C ALA A 374 -19.01 5.58 -14.72
N ASP A 375 -19.79 4.58 -15.13
CA ASP A 375 -21.13 4.77 -15.70
C ASP A 375 -22.13 5.10 -14.58
N ILE A 376 -22.50 6.37 -14.41
CA ILE A 376 -23.41 6.78 -13.32
C ILE A 376 -24.87 6.88 -13.77
N ASP A 377 -25.17 6.82 -15.07
CA ASP A 377 -26.53 6.94 -15.60
C ASP A 377 -27.08 5.66 -16.25
N GLY A 378 -26.25 4.64 -16.40
CA GLY A 378 -26.58 3.29 -16.84
C GLY A 378 -26.60 3.14 -18.37
N ASP A 379 -25.96 4.04 -19.11
CA ASP A 379 -25.92 4.00 -20.57
C ASP A 379 -24.77 3.16 -21.15
N ARG A 380 -23.95 2.56 -20.26
CA ARG A 380 -22.74 1.77 -20.51
C ARG A 380 -21.50 2.56 -20.93
N LYS A 381 -21.55 3.89 -20.94
CA LYS A 381 -20.35 4.71 -21.13
C LYS A 381 -19.87 5.22 -19.79
N ALA A 382 -18.55 5.25 -19.63
CA ALA A 382 -17.97 5.83 -18.44
C ALA A 382 -18.09 7.37 -18.45
N ASP A 383 -18.63 7.91 -17.36
CA ASP A 383 -18.78 9.33 -17.12
C ASP A 383 -17.55 9.92 -16.44
N TYR A 384 -17.35 11.24 -16.59
CA TYR A 384 -16.21 11.94 -16.01
C TYR A 384 -16.57 12.49 -14.64
N LEU A 385 -15.87 12.02 -13.61
CA LEU A 385 -16.13 12.38 -12.21
C LEU A 385 -14.93 13.11 -11.61
N VAL A 386 -15.20 14.15 -10.83
CA VAL A 386 -14.19 14.92 -10.09
C VAL A 386 -14.50 14.91 -8.61
N LEU A 387 -13.54 14.41 -7.83
CA LEU A 387 -13.56 14.39 -6.38
C LEU A 387 -13.09 15.73 -5.81
N GLU A 388 -13.79 16.24 -4.80
CA GLU A 388 -13.38 17.39 -4.00
C GLU A 388 -12.70 16.93 -2.69
N ASP A 389 -11.94 17.80 -2.02
CA ASP A 389 -11.18 17.41 -0.81
C ASP A 389 -12.08 17.03 0.37
N ASN A 390 -13.32 17.50 0.37
CA ASN A 390 -14.36 17.17 1.34
C ASN A 390 -15.15 15.89 0.97
N GLY A 391 -14.72 15.16 -0.06
CA GLY A 391 -15.40 13.96 -0.55
C GLY A 391 -16.66 14.23 -1.38
N ALA A 392 -16.96 15.49 -1.71
CA ALA A 392 -18.00 15.79 -2.69
C ALA A 392 -17.58 15.32 -4.09
N VAL A 393 -18.56 15.04 -4.95
CA VAL A 393 -18.32 14.51 -6.30
C VAL A 393 -19.13 15.31 -7.30
N ARG A 394 -18.44 15.81 -8.32
CA ARG A 394 -19.06 16.44 -9.49
C ARG A 394 -18.97 15.51 -10.69
N ALA A 395 -20.02 15.46 -11.49
CA ALA A 395 -20.10 14.56 -12.63
C ALA A 395 -20.42 15.29 -13.93
N TRP A 396 -19.94 14.70 -15.03
CA TRP A 396 -20.24 15.07 -16.40
C TRP A 396 -20.58 13.80 -17.15
N ILE A 397 -21.81 13.75 -17.70
CA ILE A 397 -22.33 12.62 -18.45
C ILE A 397 -21.66 12.57 -19.82
N ASN A 398 -21.26 11.37 -20.25
CA ASN A 398 -20.65 11.12 -21.54
C ASN A 398 -21.72 10.94 -22.63
N ASP A 399 -22.03 12.02 -23.34
CA ASP A 399 -22.97 11.99 -24.47
C ASP A 399 -22.31 11.51 -25.79
N GLY A 400 -21.13 10.87 -25.71
CA GLY A 400 -20.39 10.34 -26.86
C GLY A 400 -19.18 11.20 -27.26
N GLY A 401 -18.29 11.46 -26.30
CA GLY A 401 -16.97 12.10 -26.43
C GLY A 401 -16.47 12.31 -27.87
N ASP A 402 -16.66 13.55 -28.32
CA ASP A 402 -16.30 14.25 -29.58
C ASP A 402 -16.12 13.53 -30.93
N GLY A 403 -16.98 12.55 -31.21
CA GLY A 403 -17.49 12.37 -32.57
C GLY A 403 -18.52 13.43 -33.01
N GLN A 404 -19.31 13.96 -32.05
CA GLN A 404 -20.18 15.17 -32.12
C GLN A 404 -21.11 15.36 -30.88
N GLY A 405 -20.92 14.62 -29.77
CA GLY A 405 -21.89 14.50 -28.66
C GLY A 405 -21.63 15.28 -27.35
N GLY A 406 -20.38 15.60 -26.98
CA GLY A 406 -20.08 16.47 -25.81
C GLY A 406 -20.16 15.81 -24.43
N TRP A 407 -19.90 16.60 -23.38
CA TRP A 407 -20.01 16.23 -21.97
C TRP A 407 -21.08 17.09 -21.29
N THR A 408 -22.13 16.49 -20.74
CA THR A 408 -23.18 17.25 -20.04
C THR A 408 -22.88 17.36 -18.57
N ALA A 409 -22.65 18.59 -18.09
CA ALA A 409 -22.41 18.84 -16.67
C ALA A 409 -23.65 18.46 -15.85
N ARG A 410 -23.49 17.48 -14.96
CA ARG A 410 -24.53 17.02 -14.04
C ARG A 410 -24.57 17.82 -12.74
N GLY A 411 -23.51 18.57 -12.47
CA GLY A 411 -23.33 19.29 -11.22
C GLY A 411 -22.77 18.37 -10.14
N ARG A 412 -23.14 18.63 -8.89
CA ARG A 412 -22.69 17.83 -7.73
C ARG A 412 -23.65 16.67 -7.50
N ILE A 413 -23.15 15.45 -7.63
CA ILE A 413 -23.91 14.21 -7.42
C ILE A 413 -23.76 13.69 -5.99
N VAL A 414 -22.67 14.01 -5.29
CA VAL A 414 -22.45 13.68 -3.87
C VAL A 414 -22.05 14.95 -3.13
N SER A 415 -22.75 15.27 -2.04
CA SER A 415 -22.60 16.56 -1.34
C SER A 415 -21.38 16.64 -0.45
N ARG A 416 -21.06 15.57 0.28
CA ARG A 416 -19.92 15.42 1.19
C ARG A 416 -19.86 13.96 1.65
N THR A 417 -18.67 13.45 1.95
CA THR A 417 -18.50 12.18 2.67
C THR A 417 -17.66 12.40 3.93
N PRO A 418 -17.74 11.51 4.94
CA PRO A 418 -16.92 11.61 6.15
C PRO A 418 -15.44 11.29 5.93
N VAL A 419 -15.06 10.78 4.75
CA VAL A 419 -13.67 10.43 4.38
C VAL A 419 -13.09 11.40 3.35
N PRO A 420 -11.76 11.58 3.30
CA PRO A 420 -11.10 12.26 2.18
C PRO A 420 -11.33 11.53 0.85
N GLY A 421 -11.31 12.26 -0.27
CA GLY A 421 -11.61 11.70 -1.60
C GLY A 421 -10.72 10.52 -2.06
N ALA A 422 -9.56 10.30 -1.44
CA ALA A 422 -8.66 9.18 -1.79
C ALA A 422 -9.31 7.79 -1.61
N GLY A 423 -10.26 7.64 -0.69
CA GLY A 423 -11.01 6.40 -0.45
C GLY A 423 -12.22 6.19 -1.36
N ILE A 424 -12.60 7.17 -2.18
CA ILE A 424 -13.83 7.09 -2.99
C ILE A 424 -13.59 6.27 -4.26
N ARG A 425 -14.46 5.29 -4.50
CA ARG A 425 -14.53 4.44 -5.71
C ARG A 425 -15.96 4.43 -6.25
N PHE A 426 -16.10 3.96 -7.49
CA PHE A 426 -17.37 3.81 -8.17
C PHE A 426 -17.40 2.47 -8.89
N ALA A 427 -18.37 1.63 -8.54
CA ALA A 427 -18.58 0.32 -9.15
C ALA A 427 -20.03 -0.12 -8.90
N ASP A 428 -20.59 -0.94 -9.77
CA ASP A 428 -21.97 -1.46 -9.65
C ASP A 428 -22.00 -2.62 -8.65
N ILE A 429 -22.51 -2.41 -7.43
CA ILE A 429 -22.50 -3.43 -6.38
C ILE A 429 -23.77 -4.29 -6.38
N ASP A 430 -24.88 -3.78 -6.93
CA ASP A 430 -26.18 -4.44 -6.90
C ASP A 430 -26.60 -5.05 -8.25
N GLY A 431 -25.85 -4.76 -9.32
CA GLY A 431 -26.01 -5.28 -10.66
C GLY A 431 -27.11 -4.58 -11.46
N ASP A 432 -27.48 -3.35 -11.10
CA ASP A 432 -28.54 -2.59 -11.76
C ASP A 432 -28.08 -1.84 -13.03
N GLY A 433 -26.78 -1.92 -13.34
CA GLY A 433 -26.12 -1.31 -14.48
C GLY A 433 -25.58 0.10 -14.20
N ARG A 434 -25.73 0.65 -13.00
CA ARG A 434 -25.18 1.95 -12.60
C ARG A 434 -24.10 1.79 -11.55
N ALA A 435 -23.09 2.64 -11.62
CA ALA A 435 -22.06 2.67 -10.62
C ALA A 435 -22.56 3.28 -9.31
N ASP A 436 -22.26 2.58 -8.22
CA ASP A 436 -22.54 2.99 -6.85
C ASP A 436 -21.39 3.79 -6.25
N HIS A 437 -21.66 4.59 -5.23
CA HIS A 437 -20.64 5.36 -4.55
C HIS A 437 -20.06 4.55 -3.40
N LEU A 438 -18.80 4.17 -3.52
CA LEU A 438 -18.11 3.34 -2.54
C LEU A 438 -17.09 4.15 -1.73
N VAL A 439 -17.11 3.96 -0.42
CA VAL A 439 -16.11 4.49 0.52
C VAL A 439 -15.23 3.34 0.98
N VAL A 440 -14.01 3.27 0.46
CA VAL A 440 -12.99 2.30 0.86
C VAL A 440 -12.14 2.89 1.98
N HIS A 441 -12.10 2.20 3.11
CA HIS A 441 -11.32 2.56 4.30
C HIS A 441 -9.92 1.97 4.28
N ASP A 442 -9.02 2.47 5.13
CA ASP A 442 -7.60 2.07 5.16
C ASP A 442 -7.37 0.58 5.49
N ASN A 443 -8.32 -0.05 6.19
CA ASN A 443 -8.29 -1.50 6.47
C ASN A 443 -8.94 -2.34 5.37
N GLY A 444 -9.35 -1.71 4.26
CA GLY A 444 -10.06 -2.32 3.16
C GLY A 444 -11.56 -2.52 3.38
N ALA A 445 -12.13 -2.04 4.50
CA ALA A 445 -13.59 -2.05 4.67
C ALA A 445 -14.24 -1.16 3.61
N VAL A 446 -15.46 -1.48 3.21
CA VAL A 446 -16.19 -0.72 2.19
C VAL A 446 -17.58 -0.41 2.69
N ASP A 447 -17.95 0.87 2.66
CA ASP A 447 -19.34 1.32 2.81
C ASP A 447 -19.87 1.73 1.44
N ALA A 448 -21.10 1.33 1.11
CA ALA A 448 -21.74 1.59 -0.17
C ALA A 448 -22.95 2.50 -0.03
N LEU A 449 -23.08 3.44 -0.96
CA LEU A 449 -24.33 4.12 -1.25
C LEU A 449 -24.75 3.77 -2.67
N VAL A 450 -25.91 3.13 -2.79
CA VAL A 450 -26.46 2.66 -4.07
C VAL A 450 -27.08 3.81 -4.84
N ASN A 451 -26.93 3.77 -6.17
CA ASN A 451 -27.49 4.71 -7.12
C ASN A 451 -28.88 4.25 -7.60
N PRO A 452 -29.99 4.73 -7.00
CA PRO A 452 -31.34 4.27 -7.35
C PRO A 452 -31.81 4.69 -8.75
N GLY A 453 -30.99 5.42 -9.51
CA GLY A 453 -31.34 6.00 -10.80
C GLY A 453 -32.19 7.28 -10.69
N GLY A 454 -32.38 7.96 -11.82
CA GLY A 454 -33.21 9.17 -11.94
C GLY A 454 -32.45 10.45 -12.32
N ASP A 455 -33.13 11.59 -12.24
CA ASP A 455 -32.62 12.89 -12.72
C ASP A 455 -31.51 13.52 -11.84
N GLY A 456 -30.78 12.71 -11.06
CA GLY A 456 -29.67 13.16 -10.21
C GLY A 456 -30.11 14.01 -9.01
N ARG A 457 -31.41 14.09 -8.71
CA ARG A 457 -31.96 14.74 -7.51
C ARG A 457 -32.40 13.76 -6.43
N GLY A 458 -32.42 12.46 -6.73
CA GLY A 458 -32.59 11.39 -5.74
C GLY A 458 -31.36 11.30 -4.83
N ALA A 459 -31.57 11.16 -3.52
CA ALA A 459 -30.47 10.88 -2.61
C ALA A 459 -29.96 9.45 -2.85
N TRP A 460 -28.65 9.27 -2.92
CA TRP A 460 -28.00 7.95 -2.88
C TRP A 460 -28.54 7.16 -1.69
N ALA A 461 -28.91 5.90 -1.92
CA ALA A 461 -29.48 5.04 -0.88
C ALA A 461 -28.34 4.44 -0.07
N ASP A 462 -28.32 4.70 1.24
CA ASP A 462 -27.32 4.07 2.13
C ASP A 462 -27.55 2.56 2.17
N HIS A 463 -26.60 1.80 1.64
CA HIS A 463 -26.58 0.34 1.65
C HIS A 463 -25.88 -0.16 2.93
N GLY A 464 -24.99 0.66 3.49
CA GLY A 464 -24.23 0.37 4.71
C GLY A 464 -22.87 -0.24 4.41
N ARG A 465 -22.37 -1.05 5.35
CA ARG A 465 -21.06 -1.69 5.24
C ARG A 465 -21.18 -3.01 4.48
N ILE A 466 -20.67 -3.03 3.25
CA ILE A 466 -20.63 -4.22 2.39
C ILE A 466 -19.45 -5.13 2.72
N ALA A 467 -18.31 -4.58 3.15
CA ALA A 467 -17.11 -5.37 3.46
C ALA A 467 -16.45 -4.93 4.77
N THR A 468 -16.03 -5.89 5.59
CA THR A 468 -15.32 -5.62 6.86
C THR A 468 -13.84 -5.29 6.69
N GLY A 469 -13.30 -5.56 5.50
CA GLY A 469 -11.90 -5.31 5.14
C GLY A 469 -10.99 -6.52 5.34
N ALA A 470 -9.88 -6.53 4.58
CA ALA A 470 -8.84 -7.55 4.65
C ALA A 470 -7.77 -7.27 5.73
N GLY A 471 -7.87 -6.13 6.42
CA GLY A 471 -6.88 -5.65 7.38
C GLY A 471 -5.94 -4.60 6.79
N PRO A 472 -5.14 -3.92 7.63
CA PRO A 472 -4.30 -2.81 7.21
C PRO A 472 -3.13 -3.27 6.31
N GLY A 473 -2.93 -2.57 5.18
CA GLY A 473 -1.81 -2.79 4.27
C GLY A 473 -2.15 -3.54 2.98
N PHE A 474 -3.34 -4.13 2.90
CA PHE A 474 -3.85 -4.73 1.66
C PHE A 474 -4.40 -3.65 0.73
N ARG A 475 -4.11 -3.75 -0.57
CA ARG A 475 -4.76 -2.92 -1.58
C ARG A 475 -6.07 -3.58 -1.97
N VAL A 476 -7.18 -2.89 -1.74
CA VAL A 476 -8.49 -3.34 -2.21
C VAL A 476 -8.76 -2.79 -3.60
N ARG A 477 -9.25 -3.63 -4.50
CA ARG A 477 -9.88 -3.25 -5.77
C ARG A 477 -11.33 -3.71 -5.74
N ILE A 478 -12.22 -2.84 -6.20
CA ILE A 478 -13.66 -3.01 -6.33
C ILE A 478 -14.14 -2.08 -7.44
#